data_AF-A0A9F5JBA4-F1
#
_entry.id   AF-A0A9F5JBA4-F1
#
_cell.length_a   1.000
_cell.length_b   1.000
_cell.length_c   1.000
_cell.angle_alpha   90.00
_cell.angle_beta   90.00
_cell.angle_gamma   90.00
#
_symmetry.space_group_name_H-M   'P 1'
#
loop_
_entity.id
_entity.type
_entity.pdbx_description
1 polymer ?
#
loop_
_entity_poly.entity_id
_entity_poly.type
_entity_poly.pdbx_seq_one_letter_code
_entity_poly.pdbx_strand_id
1 'polypeptide(L)' 'MSPVCLPFIFLLLLERMSHAHFPEESGPISIALEDYVKQYAVFVGNGLGRFASQDGGAERLHIQRMLTINRTLFIGE' A
#
# COMPACT_ATOMS: atom_id res chain seq x y z
N MET A 1 -33.08 40.57 7.88
CA MET A 1 -32.16 39.51 7.44
C MET A 1 -31.42 40.04 6.21
N SER A 2 -30.09 40.19 6.27
CA SER A 2 -29.34 40.85 5.19
C SER A 2 -29.40 40.02 3.90
N PRO A 3 -29.52 40.64 2.71
CA PRO A 3 -29.67 39.94 1.44
C PRO A 3 -28.44 39.11 1.03
N VAL A 4 -27.32 39.28 1.73
CA VAL A 4 -26.04 38.59 1.48
C VAL A 4 -25.99 37.19 2.10
N CYS A 5 -26.89 36.90 3.06
CA CYS A 5 -26.87 35.62 3.79
C CYS A 5 -27.31 34.43 2.91
N LEU A 6 -28.32 34.63 2.06
CA LEU A 6 -28.88 33.61 1.17
C LEU A 6 -27.89 33.03 0.15
N PRO A 7 -27.13 33.84 -0.63
CA PRO A 7 -26.15 33.30 -1.57
C PRO A 7 -25.01 32.58 -0.84
N PHE A 8 -24.62 33.03 0.34
CA PHE A 8 -23.60 32.37 1.15
C PHE A 8 -24.03 30.98 1.62
N ILE A 9 -25.27 30.87 2.13
CA ILE A 9 -25.87 29.59 2.53
C ILE A 9 -25.98 28.65 1.33
N PHE A 10 -26.37 29.18 0.16
CA PHE A 10 -26.45 28.39 -1.07
C PHE A 10 -25.08 27.83 -1.48
N LEU A 11 -24.02 28.65 -1.46
CA LEU A 11 -22.66 28.21 -1.77
C LEU A 11 -22.16 27.12 -0.82
N LEU A 12 -22.42 27.26 0.49
CA LEU A 12 -22.08 26.23 1.48
C LEU A 12 -22.85 24.92 1.25
N LEU A 13 -24.10 25.00 0.78
CA LEU A 13 -24.90 23.82 0.47
C LEU A 13 -24.34 23.06 -0.73
N LEU A 14 -23.90 23.78 -1.78
CA LEU A 14 -23.30 23.18 -2.97
C LEU A 14 -21.97 22.49 -2.68
N GLU A 15 -21.13 23.10 -1.84
CA GLU A 15 -19.84 22.55 -1.44
C GLU A 15 -19.99 21.24 -0.65
N ARG A 16 -20.98 21.18 0.24
CA ARG A 16 -21.32 19.95 0.98
C ARG A 16 -21.82 18.84 0.05
N MET A 17 -22.56 19.19 -1.00
CA MET A 17 -23.02 18.23 -2.00
C MET A 17 -21.87 17.70 -2.87
N SER A 18 -20.87 18.53 -3.19
CA SER A 18 -19.68 18.06 -3.90
C SER A 18 -18.85 17.07 -3.07
N HIS A 19 -18.73 17.27 -1.76
CA HIS A 19 -18.05 16.33 -0.85
C HIS A 19 -18.84 15.04 -0.61
N ALA A 20 -20.14 15.03 -0.87
CA ALA A 20 -20.98 13.83 -0.74
C ALA A 20 -21.02 12.98 -2.03
N HIS A 21 -20.72 13.57 -3.19
CA HIS A 21 -20.83 12.90 -4.49
C HIS A 21 -19.62 12.00 -4.80
N PHE A 22 -18.47 12.29 -4.20
CA PHE A 22 -17.29 11.43 -4.27
C PHE A 22 -16.80 11.20 -2.84
N PRO A 23 -16.95 9.98 -2.30
CA PRO A 23 -16.45 9.70 -0.97
C PRO A 23 -14.94 9.89 -0.94
N GLU A 24 -14.46 10.67 0.01
CA GLU A 24 -13.03 10.78 0.29
C GLU A 24 -12.49 9.41 0.71
N GLU A 25 -11.31 9.05 0.21
CA GLU A 25 -10.63 7.79 0.55
C GLU A 25 -10.43 7.75 2.06
N SER A 26 -10.97 6.71 2.71
CA SER A 26 -10.81 6.55 4.15
C SER A 26 -9.35 6.27 4.49
N GLY A 27 -8.78 7.02 5.42
CA GLY A 27 -7.43 6.76 5.90
C GLY A 27 -7.32 5.40 6.60
N PRO A 28 -6.13 4.78 6.63
CA PRO A 28 -5.92 3.53 7.34
C PRO A 28 -6.04 3.71 8.86
N ILE A 29 -6.48 2.66 9.56
CA ILE A 29 -6.58 2.66 11.04
C ILE A 29 -5.19 2.75 11.70
N SER A 30 -4.17 2.17 11.06
CA SER A 30 -2.79 2.20 11.55
C SER A 30 -1.79 2.10 10.40
N ILE A 31 -0.59 2.62 10.61
CA ILE A 31 0.51 2.62 9.64
C ILE A 31 1.71 1.92 10.27
N ALA A 32 2.23 0.91 9.58
CA ALA A 32 3.47 0.25 9.97
C ALA A 32 4.68 1.10 9.56
N LEU A 33 5.55 1.42 10.51
CA LEU A 33 6.79 2.15 10.27
C LEU A 33 7.81 1.28 9.54
N GLU A 34 8.72 1.90 8.80
CA GLU A 34 9.75 1.21 8.02
C GLU A 34 10.60 0.25 8.88
N ASP A 35 10.98 0.68 10.09
CA ASP A 35 11.77 -0.13 11.03
C ASP A 35 11.04 -1.38 11.49
N TYR A 36 9.71 -1.34 11.56
CA TYR A 36 8.89 -2.50 11.87
C TYR A 36 8.83 -3.45 10.66
N VAL A 37 8.61 -2.93 9.46
CA VAL A 37 8.50 -3.73 8.23
C VAL A 37 9.82 -4.41 7.87
N LYS A 38 10.97 -3.79 8.16
CA LYS A 38 12.31 -4.36 7.90
C LYS A 38 12.61 -5.63 8.70
N GLN A 39 11.84 -5.94 9.73
CA GLN A 39 12.06 -7.12 10.58
C GLN A 39 11.45 -8.41 10.00
N TYR A 40 10.62 -8.32 8.96
CA TYR A 40 10.02 -9.50 8.33
C TYR A 40 11.05 -10.31 7.54
N ALA A 41 10.87 -11.63 7.52
CA ALA A 41 11.67 -12.53 6.71
C ALA A 41 11.44 -12.28 5.21
N VAL A 42 12.53 -12.21 4.43
CA VAL A 42 12.49 -11.95 2.99
C VAL A 42 13.07 -13.13 2.22
N PHE A 43 12.34 -13.57 1.19
CA PHE A 43 12.83 -14.55 0.23
C PHE A 43 13.70 -13.87 -0.83
N VAL A 44 14.93 -14.33 -0.97
CA VAL A 44 15.93 -13.77 -1.92
C VAL A 44 16.43 -14.78 -2.95
N GLY A 45 15.88 -16.00 -2.98
CA GLY A 45 16.25 -17.01 -3.99
C GLY A 45 17.56 -17.76 -3.74
N ASN A 46 18.20 -17.54 -2.59
CA ASN A 46 19.44 -18.23 -2.24
C ASN A 46 19.18 -19.69 -1.86
N GLY A 47 19.88 -20.61 -2.52
CA GLY A 47 19.94 -22.01 -2.12
C GLY A 47 20.74 -22.23 -0.83
N LEU A 48 20.48 -23.34 -0.15
CA LEU A 48 21.19 -23.78 1.06
C LEU A 48 22.69 -23.98 0.74
N GLY A 49 23.52 -22.96 0.97
CA GLY A 49 24.97 -23.03 0.73
C GLY A 49 25.60 -21.80 0.09
N ARG A 50 24.82 -20.90 -0.52
CA ARG A 50 25.32 -19.56 -0.90
C ARG A 50 25.02 -18.59 0.22
N PHE A 51 25.98 -18.41 1.13
CA PHE A 51 26.03 -17.22 1.98
C PHE A 51 25.99 -16.01 1.05
N ALA A 52 24.86 -15.31 1.02
CA ALA A 52 24.74 -14.08 0.26
C ALA A 52 25.82 -13.13 0.80
N SER A 53 26.90 -12.93 0.05
CA SER A 53 27.80 -11.83 0.35
C SER A 53 26.97 -10.57 0.26
N GLN A 54 26.95 -9.80 1.35
CA GLN A 54 26.12 -8.63 1.55
C GLN A 54 26.30 -7.55 0.46
N ASP A 55 27.35 -7.67 -0.37
CA ASP A 55 27.79 -6.63 -1.32
C ASP A 55 27.94 -7.07 -2.79
N GLY A 56 27.47 -8.25 -3.23
CA GLY A 56 27.56 -8.53 -4.67
C GLY A 56 27.09 -9.89 -5.14
N GLY A 57 26.03 -9.89 -5.97
CA GLY A 57 25.70 -11.02 -6.83
C GLY A 57 24.46 -11.83 -6.47
N ALA A 58 23.48 -11.24 -5.76
CA ALA A 58 22.13 -11.77 -5.83
C ALA A 58 21.57 -11.44 -7.23
N GLU A 59 21.47 -12.47 -8.09
CA GLU A 59 20.81 -12.36 -9.39
C GLU A 59 19.38 -11.86 -9.18
N ARG A 60 18.94 -10.90 -10.00
CA ARG A 60 17.61 -10.33 -9.88
C ARG A 60 16.57 -11.41 -10.16
N LEU A 61 15.72 -11.70 -9.19
CA LEU A 61 14.60 -12.63 -9.38
C LEU A 61 13.49 -11.96 -10.19
N HIS A 62 13.12 -12.54 -11.33
CA HIS A 62 12.01 -12.08 -12.18
C HIS A 62 10.68 -12.69 -11.71
N ILE A 63 10.29 -12.39 -10.46
CA ILE A 63 9.06 -12.94 -9.86
C ILE A 63 7.84 -12.34 -10.57
N GLN A 64 7.04 -13.18 -11.22
CA GLN A 64 5.76 -12.79 -11.83
C GLN A 64 4.57 -13.32 -11.03
N ARG A 65 4.74 -14.46 -10.34
CA ARG A 65 3.64 -15.19 -9.71
C ARG A 65 4.07 -15.90 -8.43
N MET A 66 3.16 -16.03 -7.48
CA MET A 66 3.34 -16.81 -6.25
C MET A 66 2.10 -17.67 -5.98
N LEU A 67 2.30 -18.92 -5.57
CA LEU A 67 1.21 -19.87 -5.30
C LEU A 67 1.54 -20.81 -4.15
N THR A 68 0.62 -21.00 -3.20
CA THR A 68 0.81 -21.96 -2.10
C THR A 68 0.03 -23.25 -2.36
N ILE A 69 0.72 -24.39 -2.44
CA ILE A 69 0.13 -25.74 -2.57
C ILE A 69 0.76 -26.66 -1.53
N ASN A 70 -0.03 -27.47 -0.84
CA ASN A 70 0.46 -28.47 0.13
C ASN A 70 1.50 -27.90 1.12
N ARG A 71 1.24 -26.70 1.67
CA ARG A 71 2.12 -25.97 2.60
C ARG A 71 3.47 -25.53 2.00
N THR A 72 3.58 -25.54 0.67
CA THR A 72 4.77 -25.09 -0.08
C THR A 72 4.42 -23.86 -0.90
N LEU A 73 5.21 -22.80 -0.76
CA LEU A 73 5.12 -21.59 -1.59
C LEU A 73 5.97 -21.78 -2.85
N PHE A 74 5.31 -21.81 -4.00
CA PHE A 74 5.91 -21.80 -5.33
C PHE A 74 6.04 -20.36 -5.80
N ILE A 75 7.23 -20.00 -6.29
CA ILE A 75 7.53 -18.68 -6.84
C ILE A 75 7.99 -18.91 -8.26
N GLY A 76 7.26 -18.32 -9.22
CA GLY A 76 7.51 -18.51 -10.64
C GLY A 76 7.80 -17.20 -11.35
N GLU A 77 8.47 -17.34 -12.49
CA GLU A 77 8.25 -16.43 -13.61
C GLU A 77 6.84 -16.62 -14.21
#